data_AF-A0A1U2FJ78-F1
#
_entry.id   AF-A0A1U2FJ78-F1
#
_cell.length_a   1.000
_cell.length_b   1.000
_cell.length_c   1.000
_cell.angle_alpha   90.00
_cell.angle_beta   90.00
_cell.angle_gamma   90.00
#
_symmetry.space_group_name_H-M   'P 1'
#
loop_
_entity.id
_entity.type
_entity.pdbx_description
1 polymer ?
#
loop_
_entity_poly.entity_id
_entity_poly.type
_entity_poly.pdbx_seq_one_letter_code
_entity_poly.pdbx_strand_id
1 'polypeptide(L)' 'MIGPCRVFAYQYGPWCMIEIPELAGLTQAQWRSDADAQARSYIATAIGCDVADIAIEAVATCGPKNLPLLD' A
#
# COMPACT_ATOMS: atom_id res chain seq x y z
N MET A 1 1.81 -16.77 11.31
CA MET A 1 2.59 -15.83 10.47
C MET A 1 1.82 -15.69 9.18
N ILE A 2 1.32 -14.50 8.85
CA ILE A 2 0.83 -14.25 7.49
C ILE A 2 2.04 -14.22 6.55
N GLY A 3 1.90 -14.80 5.36
CA GLY A 3 2.92 -14.68 4.33
C GLY A 3 3.10 -13.21 3.90
N PRO A 4 4.10 -12.91 3.05
CA PRO A 4 4.32 -11.54 2.59
C PRO A 4 3.04 -10.99 1.93
N CYS A 5 2.62 -9.79 2.35
CA CYS A 5 1.49 -9.10 1.72
C CYS A 5 1.94 -8.34 0.49
N ARG A 6 1.13 -8.35 -0.56
CA ARG A 6 1.43 -7.56 -1.76
C ARG A 6 1.01 -6.12 -1.52
N VAL A 7 1.86 -5.20 -1.94
CA VAL A 7 1.62 -3.76 -1.79
C VAL A 7 1.66 -3.10 -3.16
N PHE A 8 0.58 -2.41 -3.53
CA PHE A 8 0.47 -1.68 -4.79
C PHE A 8 0.45 -0.18 -4.51
N ALA A 9 1.49 0.54 -4.92
CA ALA A 9 1.62 1.97 -4.67
C ALA A 9 1.55 2.80 -5.97
N TYR A 10 0.55 3.67 -6.10
CA TYR A 10 0.31 4.51 -7.28
C TYR A 10 0.02 5.97 -6.90
N GLN A 11 0.36 6.89 -7.80
CA GLN A 11 0.09 8.31 -7.60
C GLN A 11 -1.39 8.62 -7.87
N TYR A 12 -2.03 9.35 -6.95
CA TYR A 12 -3.38 9.88 -7.11
C TYR A 12 -3.43 11.32 -6.57
N GLY A 13 -3.46 12.28 -7.50
CA GLY A 13 -3.33 13.69 -7.14
C GLY A 13 -2.01 13.97 -6.40
N PRO A 14 -2.03 14.64 -5.23
CA PRO A 14 -0.83 14.90 -4.44
C PRO A 14 -0.38 13.73 -3.55
N TRP A 15 -1.14 12.62 -3.52
CA TRP A 15 -0.90 11.50 -2.62
C TRP A 15 -0.41 10.25 -3.36
N CYS A 16 0.40 9.44 -2.68
CA CYS A 16 0.65 8.07 -3.06
C CYS A 16 -0.39 7.18 -2.37
N MET A 17 -1.28 6.56 -3.13
CA MET A 17 -2.22 5.57 -2.63
C MET A 17 -1.53 4.22 -2.54
N ILE A 18 -1.87 3.45 -1.52
CA ILE A 18 -1.22 2.19 -1.17
C ILE A 18 -2.30 1.15 -0.90
N GLU A 19 -2.37 0.14 -1.76
CA GLU A 19 -3.34 -0.93 -1.68
C GLU A 19 -2.72 -2.23 -1.21
N ILE A 20 -3.48 -2.94 -0.39
CA ILE A 20 -3.07 -4.20 0.25
C ILE A 20 -4.22 -5.20 0.06
N PRO A 21 -4.27 -5.90 -1.09
CA PRO A 21 -5.43 -6.71 -1.48
C PRO A 21 -5.75 -7.85 -0.52
N GLU A 22 -4.74 -8.44 0.11
CA GLU A 22 -4.91 -9.53 1.10
C GLU A 22 -5.75 -9.09 2.30
N LEU A 23 -5.79 -7.80 2.59
CA LEU A 23 -6.56 -7.21 3.69
C LEU A 23 -7.78 -6.41 3.20
N ALA A 24 -8.04 -6.38 1.88
CA ALA A 24 -8.93 -5.39 1.27
C ALA A 24 -8.64 -3.96 1.75
N GLY A 25 -7.36 -3.67 2.02
CA GLY A 25 -6.91 -2.46 2.70
C GLY A 25 -6.46 -1.36 1.73
N LEU A 26 -6.72 -0.12 2.10
CA LEU A 26 -6.26 1.07 1.40
C LEU A 26 -5.72 2.08 2.42
N THR A 27 -4.52 2.57 2.18
CA THR A 27 -3.89 3.66 2.94
C THR A 27 -3.19 4.63 1.99
N GLN A 28 -2.56 5.66 2.52
CA GLN A 28 -1.89 6.70 1.73
C GLN A 28 -0.61 7.18 2.40
N ALA A 29 0.30 7.70 1.58
CA ALA A 29 1.50 8.40 2.01
C ALA A 29 1.68 9.70 1.19
N GLN A 30 2.36 10.68 1.77
CA GLN A 30 2.68 11.91 1.05
C GLN A 30 3.70 11.64 -0.07
N TRP A 31 4.70 10.80 0.21
CA TRP A 31 5.74 10.46 -0.74
C TRP A 31 5.77 8.96 -1.02
N ARG A 32 6.15 8.60 -2.26
CA ARG A 32 6.30 7.20 -2.68
C ARG A 32 7.34 6.45 -1.82
N SER A 33 8.37 7.14 -1.33
CA SER A 33 9.38 6.58 -0.42
C SER A 33 8.79 6.03 0.88
N ASP A 34 7.66 6.56 1.31
CA ASP A 34 7.04 6.22 2.60
C ASP A 34 5.98 5.13 2.44
N ALA A 35 5.72 4.68 1.21
CA ALA A 35 4.67 3.71 0.90
C ALA A 35 4.86 2.39 1.64
N ASP A 36 6.09 1.88 1.67
CA ASP A 36 6.44 0.64 2.35
C ASP A 36 6.26 0.75 3.87
N ALA A 37 6.63 1.89 4.46
CA ALA A 37 6.47 2.13 5.90
C ALA A 37 4.98 2.21 6.27
N GLN A 38 4.19 2.93 5.48
CA GLN A 38 2.74 3.02 5.71
C GLN A 38 2.01 1.71 5.47
N ALA A 39 2.41 0.91 4.47
CA ALA A 39 1.85 -0.42 4.26
C ALA A 39 2.09 -1.32 5.48
N ARG A 40 3.32 -1.37 6.00
CA ARG A 40 3.64 -2.18 7.19
C ARG A 40 2.87 -1.72 8.42
N SER A 41 2.79 -0.41 8.66
CA SER A 41 2.03 0.15 9.79
C SER A 41 0.53 -0.21 9.71
N TYR A 42 -0.06 -0.12 8.52
CA TYR A 42 -1.44 -0.53 8.28
C TYR A 42 -1.66 -2.03 8.55
N ILE A 43 -0.82 -2.89 7.97
CA ILE A 43 -0.93 -4.35 8.12
C ILE A 43 -0.80 -4.75 9.59
N ALA A 44 0.22 -4.23 10.28
CA ALA A 44 0.45 -4.49 11.70
C ALA A 44 -0.78 -4.14 12.56
N THR A 45 -1.39 -2.99 12.30
CA THR A 45 -2.61 -2.56 12.97
C THR A 45 -3.80 -3.48 12.65
N ALA A 46 -3.97 -3.84 11.38
CA ALA A 46 -5.11 -4.63 10.91
C ALA A 46 -5.12 -6.07 11.48
N ILE A 47 -3.94 -6.66 11.72
CA ILE A 47 -3.81 -8.04 12.20
C ILE A 47 -3.38 -8.15 13.66
N GLY A 48 -3.09 -7.02 14.31
CA GLY A 48 -2.68 -6.97 15.72
C GLY A 48 -1.29 -7.54 15.99
N CYS A 49 -0.29 -7.19 15.20
CA CYS A 49 1.11 -7.59 15.44
C CYS A 49 2.09 -6.41 15.37
N ASP A 50 3.36 -6.68 15.65
CA ASP A 50 4.41 -5.67 15.52
C ASP A 50 4.72 -5.36 14.04
N VAL A 51 5.10 -4.12 13.76
CA VAL A 51 5.49 -3.66 12.41
C VAL A 51 6.77 -4.35 11.93
N ALA A 52 7.69 -4.68 12.85
CA ALA A 52 8.94 -5.36 12.54
C ALA A 52 8.73 -6.78 11.98
N ASP A 53 7.58 -7.39 12.29
CA ASP A 53 7.23 -8.74 11.84
C ASP A 53 6.49 -8.76 10.49
N ILE A 54 6.25 -7.59 9.88
CA ILE A 54 5.53 -7.48 8.61
C ILE A 54 6.49 -7.59 7.42
N ALA A 55 6.42 -8.72 6.73
CA ALA A 55 6.98 -8.88 5.39
C ALA A 55 6.01 -8.31 4.35
N ILE A 56 6.52 -7.48 3.44
CA ILE A 56 5.78 -6.98 2.26
C ILE A 56 6.53 -7.33 0.99
N GLU A 57 5.77 -7.61 -0.06
CA GLU A 57 6.25 -7.68 -1.43
C GLU A 57 5.76 -6.42 -2.16
N ALA A 58 6.68 -5.51 -2.44
CA ALA A 58 6.36 -4.29 -3.17
C ALA A 58 6.14 -4.62 -4.65
N VAL A 59 4.89 -4.50 -5.10
CA VAL A 59 4.54 -4.63 -6.52
C VAL A 59 4.54 -3.22 -7.10
N ALA A 60 5.58 -2.91 -7.87
CA ALA A 60 5.70 -1.63 -8.53
C ALA A 60 4.50 -1.43 -9.47
N THR A 61 3.65 -0.44 -9.18
CA THR A 61 2.69 0.08 -10.15
C THR A 61 3.23 1.36 -10.74
N CYS A 62 3.43 1.32 -12.05
CA CYS A 62 3.72 2.48 -12.89
C CYS A 62 2.39 3.04 -13.38
N GLY A 63 2.12 4.32 -13.09
CA GLY A 63 0.98 5.05 -13.63
C GLY A 63 -0.28 5.04 -12.77
N PRO A 64 -1.28 5.85 -13.15
CA PRO A 64 -2.56 5.94 -12.43
C PRO A 64 -3.34 4.63 -12.55
N LYS A 65 -4.04 4.23 -11.48
CA LYS A 65 -4.84 2.99 -11.39
C LYS A 65 -6.14 3.02 -12.22
N ASN A 66 -6.13 3.71 -13.37
CA ASN A 66 -7.26 4.27 -14.12
C ASN A 66 -7.71 5.64 -13.57
N LEU A 67 -7.36 6.73 -14.26
CA LEU A 67 -8.29 7.86 -14.33
C LEU A 67 -9.52 7.36 -15.10
N PRO A 68 -10.77 7.71 -14.72
CA PRO A 68 -11.85 7.59 -15.68
C PRO A 68 -11.43 8.36 -16.94
N LEU A 69 -11.66 7.77 -18.11
CA LEU A 69 -11.77 8.56 -19.34
C LEU A 69 -12.85 9.60 -19.03
N LEU A 70 -12.43 10.82 -18.72
CA LEU A 70 -13.32 11.96 -18.75
C LEU A 70 -13.64 12.15 -20.24
N ASP A 71 -14.93 12.06 -20.60
CA ASP A 71 -15.44 12.37 -21.94
C ASP A 71 -15.00 13.78 -22.40
#